data_AF-A0A9Y3SB44-F1
#
_entry.id   AF-A0A9Y3SB44-F1
#
_cell.length_a   1.000
_cell.length_b   1.000
_cell.length_c   1.000
_cell.angle_alpha   90.00
_cell.angle_beta   90.00
_cell.angle_gamma   90.00
#
_symmetry.space_group_name_H-M   'P 1'
#
loop_
_entity.id
_entity.type
_entity.pdbx_description
1 polymer ?
#
loop_
_entity_poly.entity_id
_entity_poly.type
_entity_poly.pdbx_seq_one_letter_code
_entity_poly.pdbx_strand_id
1 'polypeptide(L)'
;MSPSKLMLCFVVLSVPQVEVDSGVESVQLPFKTTLHLPEDAKVEWKDKGSRMIYVHQNGSEQPEEQHQAYRDRTKMNEDLLKTGDLSLTLKYPTDGDNRTYTCTVYSREGNILLKRQVQLKVRVCQVEVDSGVECVQLPFKSTENLPEDAKVEWKDVRSRTVHVYKNGSDQPEEQHQVYRDRTKMNEDLLRTGDLSLTLKHPTDWDSDDFICVFLTVCVSRLPVDQRRGYKNVFNALFRITKEEGVTTLWRGCIPTMARAVVVNAAQLASYSQSKQALLDSGYFRDDILCHFCASMISGLVTTAASMPVDIVKTRIQNMKMIDGKPEYKNGLEVLVRVVGKEGFFSLWKGFTPYYARLGPHTVLTFIFLEQMNRLYKTYVLDV
;
A
#
# COMPACT_ATOMS: atom_id res chain seq x y z
N MET A 1 61.05 -35.57 -33.15
CA MET A 1 59.93 -35.57 -32.19
C MET A 1 59.40 -34.14 -32.10
N SER A 2 58.20 -33.89 -32.63
CA SER A 2 57.52 -32.59 -32.52
C SER A 2 56.89 -32.48 -31.13
N PRO A 3 56.98 -31.33 -30.43
CA PRO A 3 56.35 -31.13 -29.14
C PRO A 3 54.83 -30.99 -29.31
N SER A 4 54.08 -31.91 -28.70
CA SER A 4 52.62 -31.88 -28.61
C SER A 4 52.19 -30.63 -27.83
N LYS A 5 51.59 -29.64 -28.52
CA LYS A 5 50.93 -28.52 -27.85
C LYS A 5 49.61 -29.01 -27.24
N LEU A 6 49.51 -29.03 -25.91
CA LEU A 6 48.24 -29.17 -25.21
C LEU A 6 47.45 -27.86 -25.36
N MET A 7 46.29 -27.94 -26.03
CA MET A 7 45.30 -26.87 -26.11
C MET A 7 44.27 -27.09 -25.02
N LEU A 8 44.36 -26.33 -23.93
CA LEU A 8 43.34 -26.28 -22.87
C LEU A 8 42.19 -25.39 -23.34
N CYS A 9 41.12 -26.00 -23.84
CA CYS A 9 39.86 -25.32 -24.12
C CYS A 9 39.05 -25.18 -22.83
N PHE A 10 38.97 -23.97 -22.28
CA PHE A 10 38.01 -23.65 -21.23
C PHE A 10 36.69 -23.23 -21.86
N VAL A 11 35.61 -23.98 -21.60
CA VAL A 11 34.25 -23.54 -21.93
C VAL A 11 33.77 -22.68 -20.75
N VAL A 12 33.77 -21.36 -20.92
CA VAL A 12 33.15 -20.44 -19.94
C VAL A 12 31.69 -20.27 -20.32
N LEU A 13 30.78 -20.86 -19.54
CA LEU A 13 29.35 -20.61 -19.68
C LEU A 13 29.07 -19.17 -19.21
N SER A 14 28.75 -18.28 -20.13
CA SER A 14 28.34 -16.90 -19.80
C SER A 14 26.96 -16.94 -19.14
N VAL A 15 26.89 -16.55 -17.86
CA VAL A 15 25.63 -16.42 -17.14
C VAL A 15 24.98 -15.09 -17.55
N PRO A 16 23.73 -15.08 -18.01
CA PRO A 16 23.04 -13.84 -18.35
C PRO A 16 22.94 -12.92 -17.13
N GLN A 17 23.37 -11.68 -17.30
CA GLN A 17 23.31 -10.65 -16.29
C GLN A 17 22.18 -9.68 -16.58
N VAL A 18 21.34 -9.41 -15.59
CA VAL A 18 20.28 -8.41 -15.60
C VAL A 18 20.71 -7.29 -14.66
N GLU A 19 20.87 -6.10 -15.21
CA GLU A 19 21.20 -4.91 -14.43
C GLU A 19 19.96 -4.02 -14.33
N VAL A 20 19.69 -3.55 -13.12
CA VAL A 20 18.53 -2.73 -12.84
C VAL A 20 18.87 -1.68 -11.78
N ASP A 21 18.32 -0.48 -11.91
CA ASP A 21 18.51 0.56 -10.90
C ASP A 21 17.68 0.26 -9.64
N SER A 22 18.19 0.68 -8.48
CA SER A 22 17.48 0.54 -7.21
C SER A 22 16.18 1.36 -7.23
N GLY A 23 15.06 0.76 -6.79
CA GLY A 23 13.76 1.44 -6.70
C GLY A 23 12.81 1.26 -7.88
N VAL A 24 13.14 0.42 -8.87
CA VAL A 24 12.17 0.02 -9.91
C VAL A 24 11.01 -0.79 -9.32
N GLU A 25 9.84 -0.75 -9.95
CA GLU A 25 8.67 -1.51 -9.47
C GLU A 25 8.87 -3.03 -9.58
N SER A 26 9.48 -3.48 -10.68
CA SER A 26 9.81 -4.89 -10.86
C SER A 26 10.95 -5.11 -11.86
N VAL A 27 11.60 -6.26 -11.76
CA VAL A 27 12.62 -6.74 -12.69
C VAL A 27 12.26 -8.16 -13.11
N GLN A 28 12.45 -8.47 -14.40
CA GLN A 28 12.28 -9.82 -14.92
C GLN A 28 13.62 -10.52 -15.07
N LEU A 29 13.72 -11.73 -14.51
CA LEU A 29 14.82 -12.66 -14.70
C LEU A 29 14.45 -13.59 -15.85
N PRO A 30 15.03 -13.40 -17.05
CA PRO A 30 14.54 -14.06 -18.25
C PRO A 30 14.92 -15.54 -18.28
N PHE A 31 13.93 -16.39 -18.52
CA PHE A 31 14.15 -17.79 -18.84
C PHE A 31 13.04 -18.31 -19.76
N LYS A 32 13.35 -18.38 -21.06
CA LYS A 32 12.50 -19.03 -22.06
C LYS A 32 13.11 -20.36 -22.49
N THR A 33 12.28 -21.37 -22.68
CA THR A 33 12.65 -22.68 -23.22
C THR A 33 11.74 -23.05 -24.39
N THR A 34 12.28 -23.74 -25.38
CA THR A 34 11.53 -24.33 -26.49
C THR A 34 11.18 -25.81 -26.22
N LEU A 35 11.64 -26.35 -25.09
CA LEU A 35 11.34 -27.72 -24.68
C LEU A 35 9.88 -27.82 -24.24
N HIS A 36 9.15 -28.82 -24.74
CA HIS A 36 7.82 -29.13 -24.24
C HIS A 36 7.93 -29.68 -22.82
N LEU A 37 7.46 -28.92 -21.83
CA LEU A 37 7.51 -29.32 -20.43
C LEU A 37 6.29 -30.18 -20.07
N PRO A 38 6.45 -31.22 -19.24
CA PRO A 38 5.31 -31.96 -18.69
C PRO A 38 4.38 -31.04 -17.87
N GLU A 39 3.08 -31.29 -17.90
CA GLU A 39 2.09 -30.51 -17.12
C GLU A 39 2.26 -30.63 -15.60
N ASP A 40 2.92 -31.71 -15.15
CA ASP A 40 3.22 -32.01 -13.76
C ASP A 40 4.65 -31.62 -13.34
N ALA A 41 5.39 -30.90 -14.19
CA ALA A 41 6.75 -30.47 -13.88
C ALA A 41 6.78 -29.47 -12.71
N LYS A 42 7.74 -29.67 -11.79
CA LYS A 42 7.99 -28.74 -10.69
C LYS A 42 9.00 -27.68 -11.11
N VAL A 43 8.69 -26.41 -10.91
CA VAL A 43 9.60 -25.29 -11.20
C VAL A 43 10.00 -24.60 -9.90
N GLU A 44 11.29 -24.45 -9.67
CA GLU A 44 11.85 -23.79 -8.49
C GLU A 44 12.85 -22.70 -8.87
N TRP A 45 12.74 -21.55 -8.23
CA TRP A 45 13.77 -20.52 -8.22
C TRP A 45 14.45 -20.46 -6.85
N LYS A 46 15.77 -20.55 -6.84
CA LYS A 46 16.62 -20.45 -5.65
C LYS A 46 17.68 -19.37 -5.83
N ASP A 47 17.99 -18.64 -4.76
CA ASP A 47 19.15 -17.75 -4.75
C ASP A 47 20.46 -18.53 -4.52
N LYS A 48 21.61 -17.86 -4.64
CA LYS A 48 22.94 -18.43 -4.33
C LYS A 48 23.03 -19.00 -2.90
N GLY A 49 22.26 -18.46 -1.95
CA GLY A 49 22.16 -18.93 -0.58
C GLY A 49 21.21 -20.11 -0.38
N SER A 50 20.70 -20.71 -1.46
CA SER A 50 19.69 -21.78 -1.46
C SER A 50 18.35 -21.39 -0.82
N ARG A 51 18.06 -20.08 -0.69
CA ARG A 51 16.74 -19.60 -0.24
C ARG A 51 15.73 -19.82 -1.35
N MET A 52 14.57 -20.36 -0.99
CA MET A 52 13.45 -20.55 -1.90
C MET A 52 12.83 -19.19 -2.25
N ILE A 53 12.87 -18.83 -3.52
CA ILE A 53 12.30 -17.58 -4.01
C ILE A 53 10.89 -17.83 -4.54
N TYR A 54 10.75 -18.85 -5.38
CA TYR A 54 9.49 -19.19 -6.01
C TYR A 54 9.39 -20.69 -6.24
N VAL A 55 8.19 -21.23 -6.06
CA VAL A 55 7.86 -22.64 -6.28
C VAL A 55 6.53 -22.73 -7.01
N HIS A 56 6.52 -23.47 -8.11
CA HIS A 56 5.32 -23.88 -8.82
C HIS A 56 5.27 -25.40 -8.90
N GLN A 57 4.18 -25.98 -8.41
CA GLN A 57 3.96 -27.42 -8.38
C GLN A 57 2.46 -27.71 -8.50
N ASN A 58 2.11 -28.79 -9.19
CA ASN A 58 0.71 -29.23 -9.37
C ASN A 58 -0.20 -28.16 -9.99
N GLY A 59 0.33 -27.35 -10.91
CA GLY A 59 -0.42 -26.31 -11.61
C GLY A 59 -0.74 -25.06 -10.78
N SER A 60 -0.18 -24.91 -9.58
CA SER A 60 -0.37 -23.74 -8.74
C SER A 60 0.93 -23.25 -8.08
N GLU A 61 0.93 -21.97 -7.74
CA GLU A 61 2.00 -21.37 -6.93
C GLU A 61 1.90 -21.87 -5.49
N GLN A 62 3.04 -22.09 -4.84
CA GLN A 62 3.12 -22.53 -3.44
C GLN A 62 3.80 -21.44 -2.58
N PRO A 63 3.06 -20.42 -2.11
CA PRO A 63 3.64 -19.32 -1.33
C PRO A 63 4.18 -19.74 0.04
N GLU A 64 3.71 -20.87 0.58
CA GLU A 64 4.12 -21.37 1.90
C GLU A 64 5.56 -21.89 1.92
N GLU A 65 6.07 -22.36 0.77
CA GLU A 65 7.45 -22.84 0.63
C GLU A 65 8.45 -21.71 0.35
N GLN A 66 7.96 -20.48 0.09
CA GLN A 66 8.81 -19.33 -0.20
C GLN A 66 9.45 -18.77 1.07
N HIS A 67 10.70 -18.34 0.96
CA HIS A 67 11.37 -17.62 2.02
C HIS A 67 10.65 -16.28 2.31
N GLN A 68 10.53 -15.91 3.59
CA GLN A 68 9.79 -14.73 4.05
C GLN A 68 10.15 -13.43 3.31
N ALA A 69 11.42 -13.26 2.94
CA ALA A 69 11.91 -12.08 2.21
C ALA A 69 11.39 -11.93 0.76
N TYR A 70 10.86 -13.00 0.16
CA TYR A 70 10.37 -13.04 -1.23
C TYR A 70 8.85 -13.23 -1.34
N ARG A 71 8.18 -13.53 -0.23
CA ARG A 71 6.73 -13.70 -0.17
C ARG A 71 6.03 -12.44 -0.70
N ASP A 72 5.06 -12.61 -1.57
CA ASP A 72 4.28 -11.55 -2.24
C ASP A 72 5.08 -10.62 -3.19
N ARG A 73 6.40 -10.81 -3.33
CA ARG A 73 7.27 -10.05 -4.24
C ARG A 73 7.53 -10.76 -5.56
N THR A 74 7.15 -12.02 -5.69
CA THR A 74 7.43 -12.83 -6.89
C THR A 74 6.17 -13.07 -7.71
N LYS A 75 6.28 -13.01 -9.03
CA LYS A 75 5.21 -13.40 -9.95
C LYS A 75 5.81 -14.08 -11.19
N MET A 76 5.19 -15.16 -11.67
CA MET A 76 5.49 -15.78 -12.96
C MET A 76 4.26 -15.76 -13.86
N ASN A 77 4.42 -16.20 -15.11
CA ASN A 77 3.31 -16.40 -16.03
C ASN A 77 2.40 -17.53 -15.55
N GLU A 78 1.08 -17.39 -15.65
CA GLU A 78 0.13 -18.43 -15.20
C GLU A 78 0.23 -19.70 -16.06
N ASP A 79 0.43 -19.55 -17.37
CA ASP A 79 0.60 -20.65 -18.32
C ASP A 79 2.09 -20.99 -18.59
N LEU A 80 2.95 -20.91 -17.58
CA LEU A 80 4.41 -21.06 -17.73
C LEU A 80 4.84 -22.39 -18.39
N LEU A 81 4.15 -23.50 -18.12
CA LEU A 81 4.47 -24.82 -18.69
C LEU A 81 4.04 -24.96 -20.16
N LYS A 82 2.94 -24.31 -20.55
CA LYS A 82 2.43 -24.32 -21.94
C LYS A 82 3.20 -23.35 -22.84
N THR A 83 3.55 -22.19 -22.29
CA THR A 83 4.25 -21.12 -23.03
C THR A 83 5.76 -21.33 -23.08
N GLY A 84 6.32 -22.14 -22.17
CA GLY A 84 7.77 -22.29 -22.02
C GLY A 84 8.46 -21.04 -21.47
N ASP A 85 7.69 -20.04 -20.99
CA ASP A 85 8.22 -18.82 -20.37
C ASP A 85 8.29 -18.99 -18.85
N LEU A 86 9.47 -19.40 -18.39
CA LEU A 86 9.83 -19.59 -17.00
C LEU A 86 10.46 -18.33 -16.38
N SER A 87 10.23 -17.15 -16.97
CA SER A 87 10.79 -15.89 -16.47
C SER A 87 10.16 -15.49 -15.13
N LEU A 88 11.01 -15.14 -14.17
CA LEU A 88 10.58 -14.69 -12.83
C LEU A 88 10.51 -13.18 -12.76
N THR A 89 9.35 -12.63 -12.40
CA THR A 89 9.20 -11.21 -12.08
C THR A 89 9.40 -11.01 -10.59
N LEU A 90 10.44 -10.26 -10.20
CA LEU A 90 10.70 -9.85 -8.82
C LEU A 90 10.30 -8.37 -8.65
N LYS A 91 9.40 -8.10 -7.71
CA LYS A 91 8.91 -6.75 -7.39
C LYS A 91 9.78 -6.07 -6.34
N TYR A 92 9.98 -4.77 -6.54
CA TYR A 92 10.75 -3.88 -5.67
C TYR A 92 12.13 -4.45 -5.32
N PRO A 93 13.02 -4.69 -6.31
CA PRO A 93 14.37 -5.18 -6.05
C PRO A 93 15.15 -4.22 -5.17
N THR A 94 15.90 -4.77 -4.22
CA THR A 94 16.75 -4.03 -3.27
C THR A 94 18.21 -4.41 -3.49
N ASP A 95 19.16 -3.65 -2.94
CA ASP A 95 20.59 -4.02 -3.01
C ASP A 95 20.87 -5.42 -2.42
N GLY A 96 20.09 -5.85 -1.41
CA GLY A 96 20.16 -7.20 -0.85
C GLY A 96 19.82 -8.34 -1.83
N ASP A 97 19.19 -8.00 -2.97
CA ASP A 97 18.83 -8.91 -4.05
C ASP A 97 19.93 -9.06 -5.12
N ASN A 98 21.08 -8.39 -4.96
CA ASN A 98 22.25 -8.55 -5.85
C ASN A 98 22.89 -9.94 -5.70
N ARG A 99 22.32 -10.93 -6.40
CA ARG A 99 22.65 -12.35 -6.27
C ARG A 99 22.53 -13.09 -7.60
N THR A 100 23.08 -14.29 -7.64
CA THR A 100 22.81 -15.24 -8.72
C THR A 100 21.58 -16.07 -8.37
N TYR A 101 20.60 -16.04 -9.26
CA TYR A 101 19.35 -16.75 -9.20
C TYR A 101 19.44 -18.00 -10.06
N THR A 102 18.99 -19.13 -9.56
CA THR A 102 19.00 -20.42 -10.27
C THR A 102 17.57 -20.92 -10.40
N CYS A 103 17.09 -21.04 -11.62
CA CYS A 103 15.87 -21.75 -11.94
C CYS A 103 16.18 -23.22 -12.21
N THR A 104 15.43 -24.13 -11.60
CA THR A 104 15.53 -25.57 -11.83
C THR A 104 14.15 -26.13 -12.08
N VAL A 105 14.00 -26.90 -13.15
CA VAL A 105 12.77 -27.61 -13.52
C VAL A 105 13.00 -29.09 -13.27
N TYR A 106 12.08 -29.73 -12.57
CA TYR A 106 12.12 -31.15 -12.25
C TYR A 106 10.97 -31.90 -12.92
N SER A 107 11.25 -33.14 -13.31
CA SER A 107 10.24 -34.14 -13.66
C SER A 107 9.50 -34.61 -12.40
N ARG A 108 8.36 -35.28 -12.58
CA ARG A 108 7.61 -35.96 -11.50
C ARG A 108 8.47 -36.92 -10.68
N GLU A 109 9.45 -37.54 -11.31
CA GLU A 109 10.40 -38.47 -10.68
C GLU A 109 11.54 -37.76 -9.92
N GLY A 110 11.58 -36.42 -9.94
CA GLY A 110 12.63 -35.63 -9.30
C GLY A 110 13.88 -35.41 -10.16
N ASN A 111 13.90 -35.89 -11.40
CA ASN A 111 15.01 -35.67 -12.34
C ASN A 111 15.04 -34.21 -12.82
N ILE A 112 16.22 -33.58 -12.84
CA ILE A 112 16.38 -32.21 -13.34
C ILE A 112 16.21 -32.22 -14.87
N LEU A 113 15.18 -31.55 -15.36
CA LEU A 113 14.92 -31.37 -16.79
C LEU A 113 15.69 -30.18 -17.36
N LEU A 114 15.68 -29.06 -16.64
CA LEU A 114 16.35 -27.83 -17.05
C LEU A 114 16.93 -27.11 -15.83
N LYS A 115 18.06 -26.45 -16.03
CA LYS A 115 18.66 -25.57 -15.02
C LYS A 115 19.26 -24.36 -15.70
N ARG A 116 18.92 -23.17 -15.21
CA ARG A 116 19.44 -21.91 -15.74
C ARG A 116 19.80 -20.97 -14.60
N GLN A 117 20.92 -20.27 -14.75
CA GLN A 117 21.33 -19.22 -13.84
C GLN A 117 21.14 -17.86 -14.48
N VAL A 118 20.77 -16.88 -13.67
CA VAL A 118 20.64 -15.47 -14.05
C VAL A 118 21.24 -14.65 -12.90
N GLN A 119 22.15 -13.74 -13.21
CA GLN A 119 22.69 -12.82 -12.22
C GLN A 119 21.89 -11.53 -12.21
N LEU A 120 21.35 -11.14 -11.06
CA LEU A 120 20.74 -9.83 -10.87
C LEU A 120 21.76 -8.91 -10.21
N LYS A 121 22.02 -7.76 -10.83
CA LYS A 121 22.85 -6.69 -10.25
C LYS A 121 22.01 -5.43 -10.12
N VAL A 122 21.67 -5.09 -8.88
CA VAL A 122 20.98 -3.84 -8.58
C VAL A 122 22.05 -2.74 -8.51
N ARG A 123 21.94 -1.72 -9.36
CA ARG A 123 22.80 -0.54 -9.34
C ARG A 123 22.26 0.42 -8.30
N VAL A 124 23.06 0.67 -7.26
CA VAL A 124 22.82 1.77 -6.32
C VAL A 124 23.50 3.01 -6.88
N CYS A 125 22.78 4.13 -6.97
CA CYS A 125 23.35 5.39 -7.44
C CYS A 125 24.30 5.96 -6.38
N GLN A 126 25.59 5.71 -6.52
CA GLN A 126 26.65 6.36 -5.75
C GLN A 126 27.22 7.50 -6.58
N VAL A 127 27.21 8.72 -6.02
CA VAL A 127 27.79 9.91 -6.66
C VAL A 127 28.96 10.35 -5.79
N GLU A 128 30.18 10.08 -6.26
CA GLU A 128 31.40 10.58 -5.64
C GLU A 128 31.70 11.97 -6.20
N VAL A 129 31.92 12.93 -5.31
CA VAL A 129 32.26 14.32 -5.66
C VAL A 129 33.40 14.80 -4.76
N ASP A 130 34.35 15.48 -5.37
CA ASP A 130 35.44 16.12 -4.64
C ASP A 130 34.89 17.24 -3.73
N SER A 131 35.49 17.41 -2.56
CA SER A 131 35.12 18.47 -1.63
C SER A 131 35.32 19.85 -2.29
N GLY A 132 34.28 20.70 -2.27
CA GLY A 132 34.32 22.06 -2.81
C GLY A 132 33.67 22.25 -4.20
N VAL A 133 32.98 21.26 -4.75
CA VAL A 133 32.20 21.43 -5.98
C VAL A 133 31.03 22.41 -5.80
N GLU A 134 30.70 23.17 -6.84
CA GLU A 134 29.59 24.14 -6.80
C GLU A 134 28.21 23.47 -6.77
N CYS A 135 28.06 22.34 -7.47
CA CYS A 135 26.84 21.54 -7.43
C CYS A 135 27.12 20.06 -7.73
N VAL A 136 26.26 19.20 -7.21
CA VAL A 136 26.21 17.77 -7.50
C VAL A 136 24.80 17.41 -7.95
N GLN A 137 24.68 16.51 -8.92
CA GLN A 137 23.39 15.96 -9.33
C GLN A 137 23.24 14.55 -8.79
N LEU A 138 22.13 14.31 -8.10
CA LEU A 138 21.68 12.99 -7.64
C LEU A 138 20.70 12.47 -8.70
N PRO A 139 21.14 11.54 -9.57
CA PRO A 139 20.30 11.08 -10.67
C PRO A 139 19.20 10.14 -10.15
N PHE A 140 17.97 10.38 -10.57
CA PHE A 140 16.86 9.43 -10.37
C PHE A 140 15.88 9.52 -11.53
N LYS A 141 15.55 8.39 -12.14
CA LYS A 141 14.58 8.31 -13.22
C LYS A 141 13.44 7.38 -12.85
N SER A 142 12.22 7.89 -12.94
CA SER A 142 10.99 7.09 -12.83
C SER A 142 10.78 6.28 -14.11
N THR A 143 10.34 5.03 -13.96
CA THR A 143 9.92 4.17 -15.06
C THR A 143 8.51 4.47 -15.57
N GLU A 144 7.71 5.23 -14.82
CA GLU A 144 6.35 5.63 -15.20
C GLU A 144 6.21 7.15 -15.39
N ASN A 145 5.33 7.54 -16.31
CA ASN A 145 4.88 8.93 -16.45
C ASN A 145 4.15 9.36 -15.18
N LEU A 146 4.73 10.33 -14.48
CA LEU A 146 4.17 10.82 -13.22
C LEU A 146 2.92 11.67 -13.50
N PRO A 147 1.85 11.52 -12.71
CA PRO A 147 0.66 12.35 -12.89
C PRO A 147 0.98 13.82 -12.58
N GLU A 148 0.27 14.76 -13.22
CA GLU A 148 0.50 16.20 -13.05
C GLU A 148 0.42 16.70 -11.60
N ASP A 149 -0.31 15.96 -10.75
CA ASP A 149 -0.52 16.25 -9.33
C ASP A 149 0.40 15.45 -8.39
N ALA A 150 1.42 14.76 -8.91
CA ALA A 150 2.38 14.03 -8.10
C ALA A 150 3.14 14.96 -7.14
N LYS A 151 3.22 14.57 -5.87
CA LYS A 151 4.14 15.19 -4.91
C LYS A 151 5.43 14.37 -4.90
N VAL A 152 6.54 15.00 -5.23
CA VAL A 152 7.88 14.39 -5.14
C VAL A 152 8.61 14.99 -3.95
N GLU A 153 9.12 14.13 -3.07
CA GLU A 153 9.86 14.52 -1.88
C GLU A 153 11.22 13.80 -1.86
N TRP A 154 12.29 14.57 -1.70
CA TRP A 154 13.60 14.03 -1.35
C TRP A 154 13.81 14.16 0.16
N LYS A 155 14.28 13.07 0.78
CA LYS A 155 14.58 13.00 2.21
C LYS A 155 15.99 12.44 2.41
N ASP A 156 16.64 12.85 3.47
CA ASP A 156 17.88 12.19 3.90
C ASP A 156 17.60 11.03 4.88
N VAL A 157 18.65 10.33 5.29
CA VAL A 157 18.59 9.20 6.24
C VAL A 157 17.98 9.60 7.59
N ARG A 158 18.07 10.87 7.98
CA ARG A 158 17.45 11.42 9.19
C ARG A 158 16.01 11.85 8.97
N SER A 159 15.43 11.52 7.82
CA SER A 159 14.08 11.91 7.38
C SER A 159 13.87 13.42 7.31
N ARG A 160 14.93 14.22 7.19
CA ARG A 160 14.82 15.67 6.94
C ARG A 160 14.41 15.88 5.50
N THR A 161 13.48 16.80 5.27
CA THR A 161 13.02 17.14 3.93
C THR A 161 14.09 17.94 3.19
N VAL A 162 14.69 17.32 2.18
CA VAL A 162 15.76 17.89 1.36
C VAL A 162 15.16 18.75 0.25
N HIS A 163 14.17 18.23 -0.45
CA HIS A 163 13.47 18.94 -1.52
C HIS A 163 12.02 18.50 -1.63
N VAL A 164 11.13 19.42 -2.01
CA VAL A 164 9.71 19.13 -2.27
C VAL A 164 9.31 19.78 -3.57
N TYR A 165 8.77 18.99 -4.48
CA TYR A 165 8.14 19.45 -5.71
C TYR A 165 6.67 19.04 -5.71
N LYS A 166 5.78 20.01 -5.95
CA LYS A 166 4.34 19.80 -5.91
C LYS A 166 3.62 20.81 -6.81
N ASN A 167 2.56 20.38 -7.50
CA ASN A 167 1.74 21.24 -8.36
C ASN A 167 2.54 21.98 -9.45
N GLY A 168 3.57 21.33 -10.00
CA GLY A 168 4.39 21.92 -11.06
C GLY A 168 5.46 22.93 -10.57
N SER A 169 5.70 23.05 -9.27
CA SER A 169 6.72 23.95 -8.74
C SER A 169 7.43 23.44 -7.49
N ASP A 170 8.65 23.93 -7.29
CA ASP A 170 9.44 23.74 -6.07
C ASP A 170 8.76 24.42 -4.88
N GLN A 171 8.72 23.73 -3.73
CA GLN A 171 8.12 24.22 -2.48
C GLN A 171 9.22 24.44 -1.43
N PRO A 172 9.97 25.55 -1.48
CA PRO A 172 11.08 25.81 -0.57
C PRO A 172 10.64 26.01 0.89
N GLU A 173 9.36 26.33 1.12
CA GLU A 173 8.79 26.49 2.47
C GLU A 173 8.63 25.16 3.22
N GLU A 174 8.48 24.04 2.49
CA GLU A 174 8.36 22.70 3.09
C GLU A 174 9.74 22.02 3.31
N GLN A 175 10.83 22.66 2.88
CA GLN A 175 12.19 22.14 3.01
C GLN A 175 12.79 22.43 4.40
N HIS A 176 13.68 21.54 4.85
CA HIS A 176 14.46 21.77 6.05
C HIS A 176 15.43 22.95 5.84
N GLN A 177 15.64 23.76 6.89
CA GLN A 177 16.41 25.02 6.80
C GLN A 177 17.81 24.85 6.20
N VAL A 178 18.45 23.70 6.43
CA VAL A 178 19.80 23.37 5.94
C VAL A 178 19.86 23.16 4.42
N TYR A 179 18.76 22.78 3.78
CA TYR A 179 18.70 22.49 2.33
C TYR A 179 17.96 23.57 1.54
N ARG A 180 17.34 24.53 2.23
CA ARG A 180 16.63 25.65 1.63
C ARG A 180 17.59 26.44 0.74
N ASP A 181 17.13 26.76 -0.47
CA ASP A 181 17.88 27.48 -1.52
C ASP A 181 19.13 26.76 -2.08
N ARG A 182 19.45 25.57 -1.56
CA ARG A 182 20.55 24.73 -2.04
C ARG A 182 20.10 23.65 -3.01
N THR A 183 18.80 23.44 -3.19
CA THR A 183 18.27 22.32 -3.97
C THR A 183 17.43 22.78 -5.15
N LYS A 184 17.56 22.11 -6.29
CA LYS A 184 16.77 22.39 -7.51
C LYS A 184 16.50 21.09 -8.28
N MET A 185 15.26 20.89 -8.72
CA MET A 185 14.89 19.80 -9.63
C MET A 185 14.63 20.32 -11.06
N ASN A 186 14.47 19.40 -12.00
CA ASN A 186 14.12 19.73 -13.37
C ASN A 186 12.67 20.21 -13.48
N GLU A 187 12.40 21.32 -14.18
CA GLU A 187 11.04 21.89 -14.29
C GLU A 187 10.07 20.95 -15.00
N ASP A 188 10.57 20.17 -15.97
CA ASP A 188 9.79 19.22 -16.78
C ASP A 188 9.70 17.80 -16.17
N LEU A 189 10.07 17.63 -14.89
CA LEU A 189 10.25 16.32 -14.26
C LEU A 189 9.03 15.37 -14.37
N LEU A 190 7.81 15.92 -14.40
CA LEU A 190 6.58 15.13 -14.52
C LEU A 190 6.38 14.57 -15.93
N ARG A 191 6.87 15.28 -16.96
CA ARG A 191 6.78 14.87 -18.37
C ARG A 191 7.92 13.94 -18.77
N THR A 192 9.11 14.19 -18.26
CA THR A 192 10.32 13.43 -18.61
C THR A 192 10.54 12.20 -17.73
N GLY A 193 9.88 12.15 -16.56
CA GLY A 193 10.15 11.13 -15.53
C GLY A 193 11.52 11.29 -14.87
N ASP A 194 12.23 12.39 -15.13
CA ASP A 194 13.56 12.67 -14.60
C ASP A 194 13.45 13.42 -13.27
N LEU A 195 13.48 12.67 -12.17
CA LEU A 195 13.42 13.19 -10.80
C LEU A 195 14.81 13.48 -10.24
N SER A 196 15.80 13.78 -11.09
CA SER A 196 17.14 14.09 -10.64
C SER A 196 17.16 15.39 -9.81
N LEU A 197 17.86 15.35 -8.68
CA LEU A 197 18.01 16.47 -7.76
C LEU A 197 19.38 17.11 -7.91
N THR A 198 19.43 18.42 -8.14
CA THR A 198 20.68 19.20 -8.12
C THR A 198 20.85 19.82 -6.74
N LEU A 199 21.90 19.43 -6.01
CA LEU A 199 22.30 20.01 -4.73
C LEU A 199 23.48 20.96 -4.94
N LYS A 200 23.38 22.19 -4.47
CA LYS A 200 24.39 23.24 -4.57
C LYS A 200 25.20 23.33 -3.29
N HIS A 201 26.51 23.54 -3.46
CA HIS A 201 27.50 23.65 -2.39
C HIS A 201 27.38 22.50 -1.37
N PRO A 202 27.56 21.22 -1.78
CA PRO A 202 27.56 20.10 -0.86
C PRO A 202 28.62 20.28 0.23
N THR A 203 28.25 19.93 1.44
CA THR A 203 29.06 19.96 2.66
C THR A 203 29.26 18.54 3.18
N ASP A 204 30.19 18.33 4.12
CA ASP A 204 30.42 17.01 4.71
C ASP A 204 29.16 16.37 5.31
N TRP A 205 28.20 17.20 5.77
CA TRP A 205 26.89 16.78 6.28
C TRP A 205 25.94 16.18 5.23
N ASP A 206 26.26 16.36 3.95
CA ASP A 206 25.48 15.87 2.81
C ASP A 206 26.04 14.55 2.25
N SER A 207 27.00 13.91 2.94
CA SER A 207 27.61 12.63 2.53
C SER A 207 26.74 11.41 2.83
N ASP A 208 25.56 11.60 3.44
CA ASP A 208 24.63 10.55 3.85
C ASP A 208 23.66 10.16 2.70
N ASP A 209 23.03 8.99 2.79
CA ASP A 209 22.10 8.52 1.74
C ASP A 209 20.86 9.44 1.57
N PHE A 210 20.50 9.69 0.32
CA PHE A 210 19.30 10.43 -0.07
C PHE A 210 18.23 9.48 -0.64
N ILE A 211 17.01 9.61 -0.16
CA ILE A 211 15.85 8.82 -0.56
C ILE A 211 14.86 9.73 -1.29
N CYS A 212 14.52 9.37 -2.52
CA CYS A 212 13.43 9.99 -3.26
C CYS A 212 12.13 9.21 -3.02
N VAL A 213 11.07 9.90 -2.58
CA VAL A 213 9.73 9.35 -2.38
C VAL A 213 8.76 10.19 -3.19
N PHE A 214 7.99 9.57 -4.07
CA PHE A 214 6.85 10.23 -4.71
C PHE A 214 5.55 9.68 -4.12
N LEU A 215 4.70 10.58 -3.64
CA LEU A 215 3.38 10.25 -3.10
C LEU A 215 2.35 10.52 -4.19
N THR A 216 1.77 9.47 -4.73
CA THR A 216 0.49 9.57 -5.46
C THR A 216 -0.62 9.66 -4.42
N VAL A 217 -1.29 10.81 -4.36
CA VAL A 217 -2.47 10.98 -3.50
C VAL A 217 -3.51 9.94 -3.93
N CYS A 218 -4.15 9.24 -2.98
CA CYS A 218 -5.18 8.23 -3.30
C CYS A 218 -6.35 8.77 -4.16
N VAL A 219 -6.54 10.10 -4.18
CA VAL A 219 -7.49 10.81 -5.05
C VAL A 219 -7.17 10.60 -6.54
N SER A 220 -5.90 10.38 -6.89
CA SER A 220 -5.38 10.32 -8.26
C SER A 220 -5.41 8.90 -8.86
N ARG A 221 -5.76 7.87 -8.08
CA ARG A 221 -6.08 6.52 -8.62
C ARG A 221 -7.40 6.48 -9.41
N LEU A 222 -8.18 7.56 -9.35
CA LEU A 222 -9.40 7.69 -10.15
C LEU A 222 -9.03 8.17 -11.57
N PRO A 223 -9.62 7.57 -12.63
CA PRO A 223 -9.39 7.98 -14.01
C PRO A 223 -9.66 9.48 -14.20
N VAL A 224 -8.98 10.12 -15.15
CA VAL A 224 -9.00 11.60 -15.36
C VAL A 224 -10.44 12.15 -15.44
N ASP A 225 -11.36 11.43 -16.10
CA ASP A 225 -12.79 11.76 -16.18
C ASP A 225 -13.54 11.82 -14.82
N GLN A 226 -13.00 11.21 -13.76
CA GLN A 226 -13.61 11.17 -12.43
C GLN A 226 -12.92 12.12 -11.42
N ARG A 227 -11.86 12.83 -11.83
CA ARG A 227 -11.17 13.80 -10.98
C ARG A 227 -11.93 15.12 -10.98
N ARG A 228 -12.48 15.52 -9.83
CA ARG A 228 -13.32 16.73 -9.71
C ARG A 228 -12.54 18.06 -9.77
N GLY A 229 -11.22 18.00 -9.60
CA GLY A 229 -10.30 19.13 -9.86
C GLY A 229 -10.60 20.40 -9.05
N TYR A 230 -10.98 20.27 -7.77
CA TYR A 230 -11.26 21.43 -6.93
C TYR A 230 -9.96 22.06 -6.42
N LYS A 231 -9.77 23.35 -6.70
CA LYS A 231 -8.57 24.10 -6.26
C LYS A 231 -8.58 24.39 -4.76
N ASN A 232 -9.77 24.68 -4.20
CA ASN A 232 -9.99 25.07 -2.81
C ASN A 232 -11.38 24.63 -2.33
N VAL A 233 -11.59 24.51 -1.02
CA VAL A 233 -12.89 24.13 -0.42
C VAL A 233 -14.01 25.10 -0.85
N PHE A 234 -13.74 26.40 -0.86
CA PHE A 234 -14.71 27.41 -1.32
C PHE A 234 -15.05 27.27 -2.81
N ASN A 235 -14.05 26.95 -3.64
CA ASN A 235 -14.28 26.68 -5.08
C ASN A 235 -15.14 25.43 -5.26
N ALA A 236 -14.92 24.39 -4.46
CA ALA A 236 -15.74 23.18 -4.46
C ALA A 236 -17.19 23.48 -4.07
N LEU A 237 -17.42 24.16 -2.95
CA LEU A 237 -18.76 24.50 -2.47
C LEU A 237 -19.52 25.35 -3.50
N PHE A 238 -18.86 26.36 -4.08
CA PHE A 238 -19.48 27.22 -5.09
C PHE A 238 -19.83 26.45 -6.37
N ARG A 239 -18.90 25.63 -6.89
CA ARG A 239 -19.14 24.81 -8.09
C ARG A 239 -20.24 23.78 -7.86
N ILE A 240 -20.24 23.07 -6.74
CA ILE A 240 -21.29 22.10 -6.40
C ILE A 240 -22.66 22.79 -6.33
N THR A 241 -22.74 23.95 -5.68
CA THR A 241 -23.99 24.70 -5.57
C THR A 241 -24.50 25.21 -6.92
N LYS A 242 -23.59 25.61 -7.82
CA LYS A 242 -23.91 26.14 -9.15
C LYS A 242 -24.21 25.05 -10.19
N GLU A 243 -23.46 23.95 -10.19
CA GLU A 243 -23.54 22.86 -11.17
C GLU A 243 -24.62 21.83 -10.79
N GLU A 244 -24.74 21.50 -9.50
CA GLU A 244 -25.62 20.43 -9.02
C GLU A 244 -26.79 20.93 -8.15
N GLY A 245 -26.80 22.22 -7.80
CA GLY A 245 -27.84 22.85 -6.99
C GLY A 245 -27.62 22.75 -5.47
N VAL A 246 -28.24 23.67 -4.73
CA VAL A 246 -28.12 23.78 -3.26
C VAL A 246 -28.54 22.49 -2.55
N THR A 247 -29.59 21.81 -3.02
CA THR A 247 -30.13 20.58 -2.41
C THR A 247 -29.14 19.41 -2.42
N THR A 248 -28.11 19.46 -3.28
CA THR A 248 -27.04 18.47 -3.35
C THR A 248 -26.17 18.47 -2.10
N LEU A 249 -25.98 19.60 -1.43
CA LEU A 249 -25.18 19.68 -0.20
C LEU A 249 -25.79 18.87 0.95
N TRP A 250 -27.11 18.67 0.94
CA TRP A 250 -27.82 17.85 1.91
C TRP A 250 -27.92 16.37 1.49
N ARG A 251 -27.39 15.98 0.31
CA ARG A 251 -27.32 14.58 -0.10
C ARG A 251 -26.37 13.85 0.83
N GLY A 252 -26.93 12.93 1.61
CA GLY A 252 -26.19 12.19 2.63
C GLY A 252 -26.44 12.65 4.07
N CYS A 253 -27.20 13.73 4.31
CA CYS A 253 -27.57 14.16 5.66
C CYS A 253 -28.42 13.09 6.37
N ILE A 254 -29.47 12.60 5.70
CA ILE A 254 -30.36 11.55 6.22
C ILE A 254 -29.61 10.26 6.62
N PRO A 255 -28.80 9.63 5.76
CA PRO A 255 -28.05 8.44 6.16
C PRO A 255 -26.98 8.74 7.22
N THR A 256 -26.46 9.97 7.28
CA THR A 256 -25.53 10.38 8.35
C THR A 256 -26.22 10.48 9.70
N MET A 257 -27.43 11.05 9.75
CA MET A 257 -28.26 11.09 10.95
C MET A 257 -28.67 9.69 11.39
N ALA A 258 -29.16 8.86 10.46
CA ALA A 258 -29.54 7.47 10.75
C ALA A 258 -28.38 6.68 11.36
N ARG A 259 -27.17 6.84 10.79
CA ARG A 259 -25.94 6.24 11.31
C ARG A 259 -25.65 6.69 12.74
N ALA A 260 -25.75 8.00 13.01
CA ALA A 260 -25.49 8.54 14.34
C ALA A 260 -26.47 7.99 15.38
N VAL A 261 -27.76 7.91 15.04
CA VAL A 261 -28.79 7.34 15.92
C VAL A 261 -28.50 5.87 16.22
N VAL A 262 -28.24 5.06 15.19
CA VAL A 262 -27.99 3.61 15.35
C VAL A 262 -26.73 3.35 16.17
N VAL A 263 -25.64 4.06 15.89
CA VAL A 263 -24.38 3.91 16.63
C VAL A 263 -24.58 4.28 18.10
N ASN A 264 -25.16 5.45 18.40
CA ASN A 264 -25.34 5.87 19.79
C ASN A 264 -26.30 4.94 20.56
N ALA A 265 -27.41 4.53 19.94
CA ALA A 265 -28.37 3.64 20.56
C ALA A 265 -27.76 2.26 20.84
N ALA A 266 -27.11 1.65 19.85
CA ALA A 266 -26.48 0.34 20.01
C ALA A 266 -25.32 0.40 21.03
N GLN A 267 -24.51 1.45 20.98
CA GLN A 267 -23.34 1.60 21.84
C GLN A 267 -23.72 1.80 23.31
N LEU A 268 -24.68 2.68 23.62
CA LEU A 268 -25.11 2.94 25.00
C LEU A 268 -25.94 1.78 25.58
N ALA A 269 -26.91 1.26 24.81
CA ALA A 269 -27.76 0.17 25.28
C ALA A 269 -26.95 -1.10 25.54
N SER A 270 -26.10 -1.50 24.59
CA SER A 270 -25.28 -2.71 24.75
C SER A 270 -24.25 -2.55 25.85
N TYR A 271 -23.67 -1.36 26.03
CA TYR A 271 -22.73 -1.12 27.14
C TYR A 271 -23.42 -1.23 28.49
N SER A 272 -24.57 -0.58 28.67
CA SER A 272 -25.32 -0.62 29.93
C SER A 272 -25.72 -2.06 30.30
N GLN A 273 -26.29 -2.81 29.34
CA GLN A 273 -26.67 -4.20 29.55
C GLN A 273 -25.47 -5.11 29.82
N SER A 274 -24.38 -4.96 29.05
CA SER A 274 -23.17 -5.77 29.25
C SER A 274 -22.51 -5.50 30.59
N LYS A 275 -22.48 -4.23 31.04
CA LYS A 275 -21.96 -3.84 32.35
C LYS A 275 -22.80 -4.47 33.47
N GLN A 276 -24.13 -4.36 33.40
CA GLN A 276 -25.03 -4.96 34.39
C GLN A 276 -24.86 -6.48 34.46
N ALA A 277 -24.89 -7.17 33.32
CA ALA A 277 -24.72 -8.62 33.26
C ALA A 277 -23.36 -9.10 33.82
N LEU A 278 -22.28 -8.34 33.60
CA LEU A 278 -20.95 -8.66 34.14
C LEU A 278 -20.89 -8.45 35.66
N LEU A 279 -21.53 -7.41 36.19
CA LEU A 279 -21.58 -7.17 37.64
C LEU A 279 -22.47 -8.21 38.35
N ASP A 280 -23.59 -8.59 37.74
CA ASP A 280 -24.52 -9.60 38.30
C ASP A 280 -23.90 -11.01 38.34
N SER A 281 -22.93 -11.30 37.47
CA SER A 281 -22.22 -12.58 37.45
C SER A 281 -21.33 -12.83 38.68
N GLY A 282 -21.08 -11.81 39.51
CA GLY A 282 -20.31 -11.91 40.75
C GLY A 282 -18.82 -12.17 40.62
N TYR A 283 -18.32 -12.43 39.40
CA TYR A 283 -16.90 -12.67 39.11
C TYR A 283 -16.08 -11.38 38.95
N PHE A 284 -16.72 -10.27 38.60
CA PHE A 284 -16.05 -8.98 38.36
C PHE A 284 -16.56 -7.91 39.32
N ARG A 285 -15.64 -7.15 39.90
CA ARG A 285 -15.95 -5.89 40.60
C ARG A 285 -15.96 -4.74 39.57
N ASP A 286 -16.37 -3.54 39.98
CA ASP A 286 -16.36 -2.32 39.16
C ASP A 286 -14.91 -1.84 38.90
N ASP A 287 -14.15 -2.69 38.21
CA ASP A 287 -12.75 -2.54 37.86
C ASP A 287 -12.60 -2.20 36.37
N ILE A 288 -11.45 -1.65 36.01
CA ILE A 288 -11.11 -1.27 34.62
C ILE A 288 -11.30 -2.44 33.64
N LEU A 289 -11.04 -3.68 34.08
CA LEU A 289 -11.24 -4.89 33.27
C LEU A 289 -12.71 -5.18 32.96
N CYS A 290 -13.63 -4.89 33.90
CA CYS A 290 -15.06 -5.03 33.68
C CYS A 290 -15.52 -4.06 32.58
N HIS A 291 -15.11 -2.80 32.67
CA HIS A 291 -15.40 -1.78 31.66
C HIS A 291 -14.81 -2.15 30.30
N PHE A 292 -13.57 -2.65 30.28
CA PHE A 292 -12.93 -3.12 29.06
C PHE A 292 -13.74 -4.21 28.35
N CYS A 293 -14.13 -5.26 29.08
CA CYS A 293 -14.94 -6.36 28.53
C CYS A 293 -16.32 -5.87 28.06
N ALA A 294 -17.01 -5.07 28.88
CA ALA A 294 -18.32 -4.48 28.53
C ALA A 294 -18.23 -3.59 27.27
N SER A 295 -17.17 -2.79 27.15
CA SER A 295 -16.92 -1.94 25.99
C SER A 295 -16.56 -2.72 24.73
N MET A 296 -15.86 -3.85 24.85
CA MET A 296 -15.55 -4.71 23.70
C MET A 296 -16.79 -5.43 23.16
N ILE A 297 -17.68 -5.90 24.05
CA ILE A 297 -18.98 -6.48 23.68
C ILE A 297 -19.85 -5.41 23.03
N SER A 298 -19.94 -4.22 23.65
CA SER A 298 -20.67 -3.09 23.07
C SER A 298 -20.13 -2.70 21.69
N GLY A 299 -18.81 -2.65 21.50
CA GLY A 299 -18.18 -2.36 20.21
C GLY A 299 -18.54 -3.38 19.13
N LEU A 300 -18.69 -4.65 19.49
CA LEU A 300 -19.07 -5.72 18.57
C LEU A 300 -20.52 -5.59 18.13
N VAL A 301 -21.44 -5.38 19.09
CA VAL A 301 -22.87 -5.18 18.80
C VAL A 301 -23.09 -3.89 17.99
N THR A 302 -22.37 -2.82 18.35
CA THR A 302 -22.43 -1.55 17.61
C THR A 302 -21.97 -1.72 16.17
N THR A 303 -20.87 -2.44 15.95
CA THR A 303 -20.37 -2.75 14.60
C THR A 303 -21.41 -3.53 13.80
N ALA A 304 -21.99 -4.59 14.38
CA ALA A 304 -23.00 -5.40 13.72
C ALA A 304 -24.23 -4.58 13.30
N ALA A 305 -24.66 -3.65 14.15
CA ALA A 305 -25.83 -2.80 13.90
C ALA A 305 -25.54 -1.63 12.95
N SER A 306 -24.34 -1.02 12.99
CA SER A 306 -24.03 0.18 12.21
C SER A 306 -23.63 -0.12 10.76
N MET A 307 -23.05 -1.29 10.49
CA MET A 307 -22.50 -1.62 9.16
C MET A 307 -23.50 -1.54 7.99
N PRO A 308 -24.75 -2.04 8.10
CA PRO A 308 -25.73 -1.87 7.02
C PRO A 308 -26.01 -0.40 6.71
N VAL A 309 -26.07 0.45 7.74
CA VAL A 309 -26.30 1.89 7.59
C VAL A 309 -25.06 2.58 6.99
N ASP A 310 -23.86 2.15 7.38
CA ASP A 310 -22.59 2.64 6.84
C ASP A 310 -22.45 2.33 5.34
N ILE A 311 -22.89 1.14 4.90
CA ILE A 311 -22.89 0.79 3.47
C ILE A 311 -23.90 1.63 2.69
N VAL A 312 -25.12 1.80 3.20
CA VAL A 312 -26.12 2.66 2.55
C VAL A 312 -25.59 4.09 2.45
N LYS A 313 -24.99 4.62 3.52
CA LYS A 313 -24.37 5.95 3.53
C LYS A 313 -23.29 6.10 2.46
N THR A 314 -22.32 5.17 2.42
CA THR A 314 -21.20 5.26 1.49
C THR A 314 -21.63 5.10 0.02
N ARG A 315 -22.61 4.23 -0.26
CA ARG A 315 -23.19 4.07 -1.60
C ARG A 315 -23.95 5.32 -2.07
N ILE A 316 -24.69 5.99 -1.18
CA ILE A 316 -25.37 7.25 -1.50
C ILE A 316 -24.35 8.39 -1.68
N GLN A 317 -23.32 8.48 -0.84
CA GLN A 317 -22.31 9.54 -0.95
C GLN A 317 -21.42 9.38 -2.19
N ASN A 318 -21.18 8.15 -2.63
CA ASN A 318 -20.40 7.83 -3.82
C ASN A 318 -21.27 7.58 -5.07
N MET A 319 -22.57 7.87 -5.02
CA MET A 319 -23.45 7.66 -6.17
C MET A 319 -23.07 8.58 -7.34
N LYS A 320 -23.15 8.05 -8.56
CA LYS A 320 -22.92 8.84 -9.78
C LYS A 320 -24.25 9.40 -10.29
N MET A 321 -24.20 10.58 -10.90
CA MET A 321 -25.31 11.14 -11.65
C MET A 321 -25.20 10.62 -13.08
N ILE A 322 -26.10 9.73 -13.49
CA ILE A 322 -26.15 9.17 -14.85
C ILE A 322 -27.34 9.84 -15.54
N ASP A 323 -27.09 10.53 -16.66
CA ASP A 323 -28.12 11.23 -17.45
C ASP A 323 -29.02 12.18 -16.63
N GLY A 324 -28.42 12.93 -15.70
CA GLY A 324 -29.12 13.90 -14.85
C GLY A 324 -30.04 13.27 -13.79
N LYS A 325 -30.04 11.93 -13.65
CA LYS A 325 -30.80 11.20 -12.63
C LYS A 325 -29.84 10.53 -11.64
N PRO A 326 -30.16 10.56 -10.33
CA PRO A 326 -29.36 9.85 -9.34
C PRO A 326 -29.50 8.34 -9.54
N GLU A 327 -28.41 7.59 -9.41
CA GLU A 327 -28.37 6.13 -9.51
C GLU A 327 -29.31 5.42 -8.51
N TYR A 328 -29.59 6.08 -7.38
CA TYR A 328 -30.49 5.64 -6.32
C TYR A 328 -31.41 6.78 -5.88
N LYS A 329 -32.71 6.51 -5.72
CA LYS A 329 -33.66 7.52 -5.23
C LYS A 329 -33.69 7.57 -3.71
N ASN A 330 -33.62 6.40 -3.06
CA ASN A 330 -33.78 6.23 -1.62
C ASN A 330 -32.74 5.26 -1.04
N GLY A 331 -32.43 5.40 0.26
CA GLY A 331 -31.53 4.45 0.95
C GLY A 331 -32.07 3.02 1.05
N LEU A 332 -33.40 2.85 1.07
CA LEU A 332 -34.03 1.53 1.01
C LEU A 332 -33.81 0.84 -0.34
N GLU A 333 -33.80 1.60 -1.44
CA GLU A 333 -33.53 1.08 -2.77
C GLU A 333 -32.09 0.58 -2.88
N VAL A 334 -31.14 1.31 -2.29
CA VAL A 334 -29.74 0.89 -2.17
C VAL A 334 -29.66 -0.45 -1.43
N LEU A 335 -30.31 -0.57 -0.27
CA LEU A 335 -30.28 -1.78 0.53
C LEU A 335 -30.82 -2.99 -0.23
N VAL A 336 -32.00 -2.86 -0.85
CA VAL A 336 -32.63 -3.93 -1.64
C VAL A 336 -31.76 -4.33 -2.83
N ARG A 337 -31.19 -3.36 -3.57
CA ARG A 337 -30.34 -3.64 -4.73
C ARG A 337 -29.03 -4.30 -4.33
N VAL A 338 -28.41 -3.89 -3.22
CA VAL A 338 -27.18 -4.51 -2.71
C VAL A 338 -27.43 -5.95 -2.27
N VAL A 339 -28.49 -6.18 -1.49
CA VAL A 339 -28.85 -7.54 -1.03
C VAL A 339 -29.19 -8.45 -2.22
N GLY A 340 -29.90 -7.93 -3.23
CA GLY A 340 -30.26 -8.69 -4.43
C GLY A 340 -29.09 -9.00 -5.37
N LYS A 341 -28.09 -8.11 -5.49
CA LYS A 341 -26.95 -8.30 -6.41
C LYS A 341 -25.74 -8.95 -5.78
N GLU A 342 -25.41 -8.58 -4.54
CA GLU A 342 -24.17 -8.98 -3.86
C GLU A 342 -24.40 -10.00 -2.75
N GLY A 343 -25.67 -10.26 -2.38
CA GLY A 343 -26.08 -11.15 -1.31
C GLY A 343 -26.19 -10.47 0.06
N PHE A 344 -26.89 -11.12 0.99
CA PHE A 344 -27.15 -10.60 2.34
C PHE A 344 -25.87 -10.31 3.14
N PHE A 345 -24.87 -11.20 3.07
CA PHE A 345 -23.59 -11.02 3.77
C PHE A 345 -22.73 -9.87 3.22
N SER A 346 -23.08 -9.30 2.06
CA SER A 346 -22.36 -8.12 1.54
C SER A 346 -22.48 -6.92 2.47
N LEU A 347 -23.55 -6.85 3.28
CA LEU A 347 -23.77 -5.78 4.26
C LEU A 347 -22.76 -5.76 5.41
N TRP A 348 -22.00 -6.84 5.61
CA TRP A 348 -20.94 -6.93 6.63
C TRP A 348 -19.54 -7.12 6.02
N LYS A 349 -19.37 -6.83 4.72
CA LYS A 349 -18.03 -6.80 4.13
C LYS A 349 -17.18 -5.72 4.80
N GLY A 350 -16.02 -6.12 5.30
CA GLY A 350 -15.12 -5.24 6.07
C GLY A 350 -15.39 -5.20 7.58
N PHE A 351 -16.11 -6.18 8.13
CA PHE A 351 -16.38 -6.26 9.57
C PHE A 351 -15.09 -6.23 10.41
N THR A 352 -14.11 -7.08 10.08
CA THR A 352 -12.85 -7.19 10.82
C THR A 352 -12.06 -5.88 10.90
N PRO A 353 -11.74 -5.18 9.79
CA PRO A 353 -11.01 -3.91 9.86
C PRO A 353 -11.84 -2.81 10.54
N TYR A 354 -13.17 -2.83 10.41
CA TYR A 354 -14.02 -1.85 11.08
C TYR A 354 -14.06 -2.07 12.60
N TYR A 355 -14.22 -3.31 13.05
CA TYR A 355 -14.21 -3.67 14.46
C TYR A 355 -12.85 -3.41 15.11
N ALA A 356 -11.75 -3.75 14.42
CA ALA A 356 -10.39 -3.47 14.89
C ALA A 356 -10.14 -1.97 15.15
N ARG A 357 -10.84 -1.10 14.41
CA ARG A 357 -10.82 0.36 14.65
C ARG A 357 -11.81 0.79 15.73
N LEU A 358 -13.04 0.28 15.68
CA LEU A 358 -14.13 0.74 16.55
C LEU A 358 -13.98 0.23 17.99
N GLY A 359 -13.54 -1.02 18.19
CA GLY A 359 -13.38 -1.63 19.51
C GLY A 359 -12.45 -0.84 20.44
N PRO A 360 -11.20 -0.54 20.04
CA PRO A 360 -10.30 0.28 20.86
C PRO A 360 -10.86 1.69 21.12
N HIS A 361 -11.53 2.28 20.13
CA HIS A 361 -12.16 3.59 20.29
C HIS A 361 -13.28 3.55 21.34
N THR A 362 -14.17 2.56 21.31
CA THR A 362 -15.26 2.44 22.30
C THR A 362 -14.74 2.17 23.71
N VAL A 363 -13.72 1.33 23.84
CA VAL A 363 -13.03 1.07 25.13
C VAL A 363 -12.50 2.37 25.72
N LEU A 364 -11.74 3.14 24.94
CA LEU A 364 -11.20 4.41 25.42
C LEU A 364 -12.31 5.39 25.83
N THR A 365 -13.34 5.57 24.99
CA THR A 365 -14.46 6.47 25.29
C THR A 365 -15.12 6.15 26.64
N PHE A 366 -15.42 4.87 26.89
CA PHE A 366 -16.12 4.48 28.12
C PHE A 366 -15.22 4.50 29.36
N ILE A 367 -13.94 4.13 29.23
CA ILE A 367 -12.98 4.26 30.33
C ILE A 367 -12.85 5.74 30.73
N PHE A 368 -12.68 6.64 29.77
CA PHE A 368 -12.60 8.08 30.07
C PHE A 368 -13.90 8.59 30.69
N LEU A 369 -15.05 8.19 30.17
CA LEU A 369 -16.35 8.59 30.70
C LEU A 369 -16.54 8.15 32.16
N GLU A 370 -16.12 6.93 32.51
CA GLU A 370 -16.21 6.44 33.89
C GLU A 370 -15.21 7.16 34.82
N GLN A 371 -13.97 7.37 34.38
CA GLN A 371 -12.99 8.13 35.18
C GLN A 371 -13.48 9.57 35.41
N MET A 372 -14.02 10.23 34.39
CA MET A 372 -14.60 11.55 34.52
C MET A 372 -15.81 11.55 35.46
N ASN A 373 -16.71 10.57 35.36
CA ASN A 373 -17.85 10.46 36.27
C ASN A 373 -17.42 10.22 37.72
N ARG A 374 -16.37 9.42 37.95
CA ARG A 374 -15.81 9.18 39.28
C ARG A 374 -15.23 10.46 39.87
N LEU A 375 -14.40 11.17 39.10
CA LEU A 375 -13.85 12.46 39.49
C LEU A 375 -14.95 13.48 39.77
N TYR A 376 -15.98 13.54 38.91
CA TYR A 376 -17.11 14.43 39.09
C TYR A 376 -17.86 14.14 40.41
N LYS A 377 -18.10 12.86 40.73
CA LYS A 377 -18.71 12.47 42.01
C LYS A 377 -17.88 12.92 43.21
N THR A 378 -16.58 12.64 43.18
CA THR A 378 -15.68 12.98 44.29
C THR A 378 -15.48 14.49 44.47
N TYR A 379 -15.32 15.26 43.40
CA TYR A 379 -14.96 16.69 43.50
C TYR A 379 -16.15 17.65 43.49
N VAL A 380 -17.30 17.26 42.90
CA VAL A 380 -18.45 18.17 42.73
C VAL A 380 -19.63 17.74 43.60
N LEU A 381 -19.88 16.43 43.72
CA LEU A 381 -21.01 15.92 44.50
C LEU A 381 -20.64 15.59 45.96
N ASP A 382 -19.34 15.48 46.29
CA ASP A 382 -18.81 15.12 47.62
C ASP A 382 -19.46 13.84 48.19
N VAL A 383 -19.75 12.87 47.30
CA VAL A 383 -20.28 11.53 47.60
C VAL A 383 -19.28 10.45 47.19
#